data_AF-K1TR00-F1
#
_entry.id   AF-K1TR00-F1
#
_cell.length_a   1.000
_cell.length_b   1.000
_cell.length_c   1.000
_cell.angle_alpha   90.00
_cell.angle_beta   90.00
_cell.angle_gamma   90.00
#
_symmetry.space_group_name_H-M   'P 1'
#
loop_
_entity.id
_entity.type
_entity.pdbx_description
1 polymer ?
#
loop_
_entity_poly.entity_id
_entity_poly.type
_entity_poly.pdbx_seq_one_letter_code
_entity_poly.pdbx_strand_id
1 'polypeptide(L)'
;MKSNFDFLNRYWPALAQIGATAETYVYSDPNACIYKLGMFAERLVQEILVFEHIAEPAVDNTHANRIRILKRAGLLPHEIDNTLYVLRKTRNSAVHIGTDSVDEAKTLLSLTYNLAVWFMEIYGDWGYIAPEFVMPSETTH
;
A
#
# COMPACT_ATOMS: atom_id res chain seq x y z
N MET A 1 -9.85 3.00 -17.94
CA MET A 1 -9.04 1.82 -17.58
C MET A 1 -9.52 1.33 -16.22
N LYS A 2 -9.63 0.02 -16.01
CA LYS A 2 -9.97 -0.54 -14.70
C LYS A 2 -8.72 -0.44 -13.80
N SER A 3 -8.88 0.02 -12.56
CA SER A 3 -7.76 0.15 -11.60
C SER A 3 -7.24 -1.24 -11.22
N ASN A 4 -5.92 -1.38 -10.97
CA ASN A 4 -5.37 -2.62 -10.43
C ASN A 4 -5.93 -2.91 -9.03
N PHE A 5 -6.32 -1.89 -8.26
CA PHE A 5 -6.80 -2.05 -6.88
C PHE A 5 -8.32 -2.28 -6.78
N ASP A 6 -9.01 -2.38 -7.91
CA ASP A 6 -10.47 -2.51 -7.95
C ASP A 6 -10.99 -3.76 -7.23
N PHE A 7 -10.19 -4.82 -7.14
CA PHE A 7 -10.58 -6.05 -6.42
C PHE A 7 -10.83 -5.82 -4.92
N LEU A 8 -10.24 -4.78 -4.33
CA LEU A 8 -10.44 -4.44 -2.93
C LEU A 8 -11.81 -3.77 -2.68
N ASN A 9 -12.50 -3.26 -3.71
CA ASN A 9 -13.71 -2.44 -3.55
C ASN A 9 -14.83 -3.13 -2.76
N ARG A 10 -14.88 -4.46 -2.82
CA ARG A 10 -15.90 -5.25 -2.12
C ARG A 10 -15.76 -5.18 -0.59
N TYR A 11 -14.53 -5.20 -0.09
CA TYR A 11 -14.24 -5.34 1.35
C TYR A 11 -13.62 -4.06 1.94
N TRP A 12 -12.73 -3.42 1.17
CA TRP A 12 -11.96 -2.24 1.59
C TRP A 12 -12.01 -1.16 0.51
N PRO A 13 -13.18 -0.53 0.27
CA PRO A 13 -13.34 0.50 -0.76
C PRO A 13 -12.41 1.71 -0.54
N ALA A 14 -12.06 2.02 0.71
CA ALA A 14 -11.09 3.06 1.01
C ALA A 14 -9.69 2.73 0.46
N LEU A 15 -9.23 1.48 0.60
CA LEU A 15 -7.94 1.04 0.04
C LEU A 15 -7.98 1.06 -1.49
N ALA A 16 -9.04 0.52 -2.09
CA ALA A 16 -9.25 0.54 -3.53
C ALA A 16 -9.16 1.97 -4.09
N GLN A 17 -9.84 2.92 -3.45
CA GLN A 17 -9.82 4.32 -3.87
C GLN A 17 -8.44 4.97 -3.73
N ILE A 18 -7.71 4.71 -2.63
CA ILE A 18 -6.35 5.26 -2.46
C ILE A 18 -5.42 4.72 -3.55
N GLY A 19 -5.48 3.41 -3.83
CA GLY A 19 -4.67 2.77 -4.87
C GLY A 19 -5.00 3.30 -6.27
N ALA A 20 -6.28 3.37 -6.63
CA ALA A 20 -6.73 3.95 -7.90
C ALA A 20 -6.26 5.40 -8.07
N THR A 21 -6.34 6.20 -7.01
CA THR A 21 -5.83 7.58 -7.03
C THR A 21 -4.30 7.61 -7.22
N ALA A 22 -3.55 6.70 -6.59
CA ALA A 22 -2.09 6.63 -6.79
C ALA A 22 -1.74 6.35 -8.27
N GLU A 23 -2.49 5.46 -8.94
CA GLU A 23 -2.30 5.16 -10.35
C GLU A 23 -2.45 6.38 -11.26
N THR A 24 -3.38 7.30 -10.94
CA THR A 24 -3.56 8.53 -11.74
C THR A 24 -2.39 9.51 -11.64
N TYR A 25 -1.58 9.41 -10.59
CA TYR A 25 -0.45 10.31 -10.33
C TYR A 25 0.89 9.76 -10.79
N VAL A 26 1.01 8.46 -11.11
CA VAL A 26 2.31 7.82 -11.32
C VAL A 26 3.21 8.51 -12.35
N TYR A 27 2.63 9.14 -13.39
CA TYR A 27 3.36 9.94 -14.38
C TYR A 27 3.25 11.46 -14.16
N SER A 28 2.08 11.94 -13.72
CA SER A 28 1.78 13.37 -13.64
C SER A 28 2.36 14.04 -12.39
N ASP A 29 2.43 13.30 -11.28
CA ASP A 29 2.99 13.74 -10.01
C ASP A 29 3.51 12.52 -9.22
N PRO A 30 4.75 12.06 -9.49
CA PRO A 30 5.35 10.93 -8.80
C PRO A 30 5.37 11.08 -7.28
N ASN A 31 5.54 12.29 -6.76
CA ASN A 31 5.54 12.56 -5.32
C ASN A 31 4.14 12.32 -4.73
N ALA A 32 3.08 12.79 -5.37
CA ALA A 32 1.70 12.52 -4.96
C ALA A 32 1.37 11.01 -5.04
N CYS A 33 1.86 10.31 -6.07
CA CYS A 33 1.75 8.86 -6.16
C CYS A 33 2.38 8.18 -4.93
N ILE A 34 3.66 8.44 -4.65
CA ILE A 34 4.39 7.86 -3.52
C ILE A 34 3.70 8.19 -2.18
N TYR A 35 3.22 9.42 -2.02
CA TYR A 35 2.47 9.82 -0.84
C TYR A 35 1.20 8.96 -0.65
N LYS A 36 0.41 8.76 -1.72
CA LYS A 36 -0.78 7.91 -1.69
C LYS A 36 -0.46 6.45 -1.40
N LEU A 37 0.64 5.90 -1.95
CA LEU A 37 1.07 4.54 -1.66
C LEU A 37 1.47 4.35 -0.18
N GLY A 38 2.11 5.34 0.43
CA GLY A 38 2.38 5.30 1.86
C GLY A 38 1.11 5.43 2.72
N MET A 39 0.11 6.22 2.30
CA MET A 39 -1.22 6.23 2.96
C MET A 39 -1.93 4.88 2.83
N PHE A 40 -1.81 4.23 1.68
CA PHE A 40 -2.38 2.89 1.45
C PHE A 40 -1.79 1.89 2.44
N ALA A 41 -0.46 1.85 2.58
CA ALA A 41 0.23 0.98 3.53
C ALA A 41 -0.21 1.25 4.99
N GLU A 42 -0.36 2.52 5.36
CA GLU A 42 -0.88 2.91 6.68
C GLU A 42 -2.28 2.38 6.93
N ARG A 43 -3.19 2.59 5.99
CA ARG A 43 -4.58 2.15 6.13
C ARG A 43 -4.68 0.63 6.17
N LEU A 44 -3.89 -0.08 5.36
CA LEU A 44 -3.86 -1.54 5.31
C LEU A 44 -3.39 -2.13 6.65
N VAL A 45 -2.34 -1.58 7.25
CA VAL A 45 -1.87 -2.00 8.58
C VAL A 45 -2.93 -1.79 9.65
N GLN A 46 -3.74 -0.73 9.56
CA GLN A 46 -4.87 -0.53 10.47
C GLN A 46 -5.96 -1.57 10.26
N GLU A 47 -6.27 -1.96 9.01
CA GLU A 47 -7.26 -3.02 8.76
C GLU A 47 -6.80 -4.35 9.34
N ILE A 48 -5.51 -4.70 9.23
CA ILE A 48 -4.97 -5.92 9.87
C ILE A 48 -5.18 -5.88 11.38
N LEU A 49 -4.88 -4.75 12.04
CA LEU A 49 -5.10 -4.63 13.49
C LEU A 49 -6.57 -4.85 13.86
N VAL A 50 -7.50 -4.28 13.09
CA VAL A 50 -8.94 -4.45 13.31
C VAL A 50 -9.36 -5.91 13.12
N PHE A 51 -8.90 -6.55 12.04
CA PHE A 51 -9.26 -7.93 11.71
C PHE A 51 -8.73 -8.93 12.74
N GLU A 52 -7.51 -8.71 13.21
CA GLU A 52 -6.83 -9.55 14.22
C GLU A 52 -7.23 -9.21 15.65
N HIS A 53 -8.18 -8.29 15.84
CA HIS A 53 -8.64 -7.80 17.14
C HIS A 53 -7.50 -7.28 18.04
N ILE A 54 -6.47 -6.68 17.42
CA ILE A 54 -5.34 -6.07 18.12
C ILE A 54 -5.64 -4.58 18.30
N ALA A 55 -5.68 -4.13 19.55
CA ALA A 55 -5.87 -2.71 19.85
C ALA A 55 -4.71 -1.86 19.30
N GLU A 56 -5.02 -0.69 18.76
CA GLU A 56 -3.99 0.29 18.41
C GLU A 56 -3.21 0.72 19.68
N PRO A 57 -1.91 1.04 19.55
CA PRO A 57 -1.12 1.56 20.66
C PRO A 57 -1.76 2.81 21.30
N ALA A 58 -1.95 2.79 22.62
CA ALA A 58 -2.40 3.98 23.36
C ALA A 58 -1.33 5.07 23.44
N VAL A 59 -0.04 4.68 23.37
CA VAL A 59 1.13 5.57 23.40
C VAL A 59 1.99 5.29 22.16
N ASP A 60 2.57 6.34 21.58
CA ASP A 60 3.38 6.27 20.35
C ASP A 60 2.65 5.56 19.20
N ASN A 61 1.41 5.96 18.92
CA ASN A 61 0.54 5.40 17.88
C ASN A 61 1.00 5.81 16.46
N THR A 62 2.22 5.41 16.11
CA THR A 62 2.85 5.66 14.82
C THR A 62 2.71 4.44 13.92
N HIS A 63 2.71 4.67 12.61
CA HIS A 63 2.69 3.57 11.63
C HIS A 63 3.82 2.55 11.87
N ALA A 64 5.02 3.03 12.17
CA ALA A 64 6.16 2.17 12.49
C ALA A 64 5.91 1.29 13.73
N ASN A 65 5.26 1.83 14.77
CA ASN A 65 4.93 1.07 15.97
C ASN A 65 3.85 0.01 15.69
N ARG A 66 2.84 0.34 14.88
CA ARG A 66 1.81 -0.62 14.43
C ARG A 66 2.42 -1.79 13.64
N ILE A 67 3.31 -1.51 12.67
CA ILE A 67 4.05 -2.55 11.94
C ILE A 67 4.84 -3.43 12.91
N ARG A 68 5.55 -2.82 13.87
CA ARG A 68 6.33 -3.55 14.87
C ARG A 68 5.47 -4.49 15.71
N ILE A 69 4.24 -4.10 16.07
CA ILE A 69 3.30 -4.95 16.80
C ILE A 69 2.90 -6.16 15.96
N LEU A 70 2.46 -5.93 14.72
CA LEU A 70 2.05 -7.00 13.80
C LEU A 70 3.20 -7.99 13.53
N LYS A 71 4.43 -7.48 13.34
CA LYS A 71 5.63 -8.30 13.17
C LYS A 71 5.89 -9.18 14.39
N ARG A 72 5.78 -8.63 15.60
CA ARG A 72 5.98 -9.40 16.86
C ARG A 72 4.89 -10.45 17.07
N ALA A 73 3.68 -10.21 16.58
CA ALA A 73 2.59 -11.17 16.59
C ALA A 73 2.75 -12.27 15.52
N GLY A 74 3.76 -12.20 14.65
CA GLY A 74 3.98 -13.18 13.58
C GLY A 74 3.05 -13.02 12.38
N LEU A 75 2.35 -11.89 12.26
CA LEU A 75 1.33 -11.65 11.23
C LEU A 75 1.90 -11.08 9.92
N LEU A 76 3.17 -10.65 9.93
CA LEU A 76 3.84 -10.09 8.76
C LEU A 76 4.96 -11.04 8.30
N PRO A 77 4.80 -11.71 7.15
CA PRO A 77 5.90 -12.38 6.48
C PRO A 77 7.04 -11.39 6.18
N HIS A 78 8.27 -11.91 6.05
CA HIS A 78 9.45 -11.06 5.85
C HIS A 78 9.33 -10.11 4.65
N GLU A 79 8.82 -10.60 3.52
CA GLU A 79 8.64 -9.80 2.30
C GLU A 79 7.64 -8.66 2.50
N ILE A 80 6.56 -8.91 3.25
CA ILE A 80 5.54 -7.91 3.55
C ILE A 80 6.08 -6.84 4.50
N ASP A 81 6.81 -7.25 5.55
CA ASP A 81 7.51 -6.31 6.45
C ASP A 81 8.50 -5.43 5.69
N ASN A 82 9.27 -6.01 4.77
CA ASN A 82 10.21 -5.26 3.93
C ASN A 82 9.49 -4.27 3.01
N THR A 83 8.40 -4.67 2.34
CA THR A 83 7.59 -3.78 1.49
C THR A 83 7.03 -2.60 2.30
N LEU A 84 6.47 -2.86 3.48
CA LEU A 84 5.97 -1.81 4.39
C LEU A 84 7.10 -0.87 4.85
N TYR A 85 8.29 -1.41 5.13
CA TYR A 85 9.46 -0.61 5.47
C TYR A 85 9.87 0.31 4.32
N VAL A 86 9.97 -0.21 3.09
CA VAL A 86 10.32 0.57 1.89
C VAL A 86 9.32 1.69 1.65
N LEU A 87 8.02 1.39 1.63
CA LEU A 87 6.96 2.39 1.42
C LEU A 87 7.02 3.51 2.47
N ARG A 88 7.19 3.16 3.74
CA ARG A 88 7.30 4.14 4.83
C ARG A 88 8.55 5.00 4.70
N LYS A 89 9.70 4.39 4.38
CA LYS A 89 10.98 5.10 4.25
C LYS A 89 10.93 6.06 3.06
N THR A 90 10.51 5.58 1.89
CA THR A 90 10.47 6.41 0.68
C THR A 90 9.47 7.54 0.81
N ARG A 91 8.28 7.31 1.39
CA ARG A 91 7.34 8.42 1.68
C ARG A 91 7.99 9.50 2.53
N ASN A 92 8.70 9.12 3.60
CA ASN A 92 9.34 10.09 4.48
C ASN A 92 10.50 10.83 3.76
N SER A 93 11.22 10.17 2.86
CA SER A 93 12.28 10.80 2.07
C SER A 93 11.75 11.71 0.96
N ALA A 94 10.66 11.32 0.27
CA ALA A 94 10.05 12.11 -0.80
C ALA A 94 9.55 13.47 -0.30
N VAL A 95 9.01 13.51 0.93
CA VAL A 95 8.61 14.76 1.61
C VAL A 95 9.79 15.72 1.83
N HIS A 96 11.02 15.23 1.89
CA HIS A 96 12.21 16.03 2.18
C HIS A 96 13.13 16.29 0.98
N ILE A 97 13.11 15.43 -0.05
CA ILE A 97 14.14 15.42 -1.10
C ILE A 97 13.57 15.75 -2.50
N GLY A 98 12.25 15.74 -2.72
CA GLY A 98 11.67 16.02 -4.04
C GLY A 98 12.12 14.96 -5.07
N THR A 99 11.85 13.70 -4.78
CA THR A 99 12.17 12.61 -5.71
C THR A 99 11.13 12.56 -6.84
N ASP A 100 11.37 13.35 -7.89
CA ASP A 100 10.59 13.36 -9.14
C ASP A 100 10.83 12.12 -10.02
N SER A 101 11.14 10.97 -9.42
CA SER A 101 11.44 9.73 -10.14
C SER A 101 10.15 8.96 -10.44
N VAL A 102 9.67 9.10 -11.67
CA VAL A 102 8.57 8.28 -12.22
C VAL A 102 8.89 6.78 -12.07
N ASP A 103 10.14 6.38 -12.28
CA ASP A 103 10.54 4.96 -12.17
C ASP A 103 10.49 4.44 -10.73
N GLU A 104 10.80 5.29 -9.75
CA GLU A 104 10.62 4.96 -8.34
C GLU A 104 9.12 4.81 -8.01
N ALA A 105 8.28 5.76 -8.47
CA ALA A 105 6.84 5.68 -8.27
C ALA A 105 6.22 4.42 -8.91
N LYS A 106 6.65 4.05 -10.13
CA LYS A 106 6.25 2.80 -10.80
C LYS A 106 6.65 1.56 -10.00
N THR A 107 7.87 1.54 -9.47
CA THR A 107 8.37 0.43 -8.65
C THR A 107 7.58 0.30 -7.35
N LEU A 108 7.31 1.41 -6.67
CA LEU A 108 6.52 1.40 -5.44
C LEU A 108 5.06 1.03 -5.69
N LEU A 109 4.50 1.43 -6.84
CA LEU A 109 3.14 1.08 -7.22
C LEU A 109 2.97 -0.43 -7.38
N SER A 110 3.90 -1.10 -8.07
CA SER A 110 3.87 -2.56 -8.22
C SER A 110 4.10 -3.30 -6.89
N LEU A 111 5.01 -2.80 -6.03
CA LEU A 111 5.19 -3.35 -4.68
C LEU A 111 3.92 -3.21 -3.81
N THR A 112 3.23 -2.07 -3.92
CA THR A 112 1.97 -1.83 -3.19
C THR A 112 0.85 -2.71 -3.71
N TYR A 113 0.83 -2.99 -5.02
CA TYR A 113 -0.10 -3.97 -5.59
C TYR A 113 0.14 -5.36 -5.02
N ASN A 114 1.40 -5.83 -4.96
CA ASN A 114 1.71 -7.13 -4.38
C ASN A 114 1.33 -7.21 -2.90
N LEU A 115 1.52 -6.12 -2.14
CA LEU A 115 1.05 -6.01 -0.75
C LEU A 115 -0.48 -6.12 -0.66
N ALA A 116 -1.21 -5.48 -1.57
CA ALA A 116 -2.67 -5.54 -1.62
C ALA A 116 -3.20 -6.94 -1.99
N VAL A 117 -2.52 -7.63 -2.91
CA VAL A 117 -2.83 -9.01 -3.30
C VAL A 117 -2.67 -9.94 -2.10
N TRP A 118 -1.51 -9.92 -1.43
CA TRP A 118 -1.28 -10.70 -0.22
C TRP A 118 -2.37 -10.45 0.83
N PHE A 119 -2.74 -9.18 1.02
CA PHE A 119 -3.78 -8.84 1.99
C PHE A 119 -5.15 -9.45 1.63
N MET A 120 -5.53 -9.43 0.35
CA MET A 120 -6.76 -10.09 -0.11
C MET A 120 -6.71 -11.62 -0.01
N GLU A 121 -5.54 -12.23 -0.24
CA GLU A 121 -5.37 -13.68 -0.12
C GLU A 121 -5.49 -14.16 1.33
N ILE A 122 -5.02 -13.36 2.30
CA ILE A 122 -5.06 -13.71 3.73
C ILE A 122 -6.40 -13.36 4.37
N TYR A 123 -6.94 -12.17 4.10
CA TYR A 123 -8.09 -11.61 4.83
C TYR A 123 -9.37 -11.53 4.01
N GLY A 124 -9.30 -11.77 2.70
CA GLY A 124 -10.40 -11.65 1.76
C GLY A 124 -11.03 -13.00 1.41
N ASP A 125 -11.16 -13.25 0.11
CA ASP A 125 -11.84 -14.44 -0.41
C ASP A 125 -10.90 -15.66 -0.41
N TRP A 126 -11.38 -16.79 0.11
CA TRP A 126 -10.63 -18.05 0.07
C TRP A 126 -10.39 -18.48 -1.38
N GLY A 127 -9.14 -18.74 -1.74
CA GLY A 127 -8.75 -19.12 -3.10
C GLY A 127 -8.79 -17.95 -4.09
N TYR A 128 -8.71 -16.70 -3.62
CA TYR A 128 -8.54 -15.54 -4.49
C TYR A 128 -7.32 -15.71 -5.40
N ILE A 129 -7.52 -15.47 -6.70
CA ILE A 129 -6.46 -15.44 -7.70
C ILE A 129 -6.36 -14.00 -8.19
N ALA A 130 -5.26 -13.34 -7.86
CA ALA A 130 -5.03 -11.97 -8.30
C ALA A 130 -4.83 -11.88 -9.82
N PRO A 131 -5.37 -10.84 -10.47
CA PRO A 131 -4.97 -10.54 -11.84
C PRO A 131 -3.49 -10.15 -11.89
N GLU A 132 -2.89 -10.20 -13.08
CA GLU A 132 -1.54 -9.65 -13.26
C GLU A 132 -1.57 -8.13 -13.11
N PHE A 133 -0.53 -7.59 -12.46
CA PHE A 133 -0.36 -6.14 -12.37
C PHE A 133 -0.14 -5.54 -13.75
N VAL A 134 -0.92 -4.52 -14.09
CA VAL A 134 -0.76 -3.75 -15.33
C VAL A 134 -0.32 -2.33 -14.98
N MET A 135 0.90 -1.97 -15.42
CA MET A 135 1.38 -0.61 -15.24
C MET A 135 0.44 0.39 -15.93
N PRO A 136 -0.01 1.47 -15.26
CA PRO A 136 -0.81 2.49 -15.93
C PRO A 136 -0.08 3.02 -17.16
N SER A 137 -0.83 3.35 -18.21
CA SER A 137 -0.28 4.02 -19.39
C SER A 137 -0.12 5.51 -19.11
N GLU A 138 1.00 6.09 -19.56
CA GLU A 138 1.15 7.54 -19.59
C GLU A 138 0.08 8.13 -20.49
N THR A 139 -0.84 8.90 -19.92
CA THR A 139 -1.87 9.58 -20.70
C THR A 139 -1.29 10.93 -21.10
N THR A 140 -0.68 11.00 -22.29
CA THR A 140 -0.26 12.26 -22.89
C THR A 140 -1.53 13.02 -23.29
N HIS A 141 -1.87 14.07 -22.55
CA HIS A 141 -2.91 15.03 -22.96
C HIS A 141 -2.31 16.12 -23.83
#